data_AF-A0A2E3PZJ2-F1
#
_entry.id   AF-A0A2E3PZJ2-F1
#
_cell.length_a   1.000
_cell.length_b   1.000
_cell.length_c   1.000
_cell.angle_alpha   90.00
_cell.angle_beta   90.00
_cell.angle_gamma   90.00
#
_symmetry.space_group_name_H-M   'P 1'
#
loop_
_entity.id
_entity.type
_entity.pdbx_description
1 polymer ?
#
loop_
_entity_poly.entity_id
_entity_poly.type
_entity_poly.pdbx_seq_one_letter_code
_entity_poly.pdbx_strand_id
1 'polypeptide(L)'
;MMSIRSVLCATICIFVIGGGALRSSHASSSEERRIRPARERLIEYWLIGGTDRNPSRRDVGRHQVSDEGWPAFVSERVRPAYDWGLRRFWLHNPFGTIQGQEMKFAQYLEARESRLDVLTADFSKSWKPVVDGQWGQPTELICYLGAANFEDGERLQELHESGNTSHTLAFMLRSIQPLLRAGASIGADAVTRLPDDGPTFHFYKYLEGIGMPVYIESRPKKEHPRWAEFPVVAEDRWWKRSDPDSHADAAWAMSEEEIDTPIIRLMVDYKGGSADPAVIEPLIARIREALLEGHTVAFRSDGLRRAGIPLSRLTEGIDEALGVEPDAEEEVVKEPVSVSRPISKPRNQSQPNIRIRKPASTIGIQRNRLRR
;
A
#
# COMPACT_ATOMS: atom_id res chain seq x y z
N MET A 1 23.90 4.32 -61.13
CA MET A 1 22.59 5.01 -61.13
C MET A 1 21.84 4.59 -59.87
N MET A 2 21.77 5.50 -58.90
CA MET A 2 21.05 5.32 -57.63
C MET A 2 19.54 5.39 -57.86
N SER A 3 18.78 4.51 -57.22
CA SER A 3 17.34 4.70 -57.04
C SER A 3 16.99 4.56 -55.56
N ILE A 4 16.56 5.67 -55.00
CA ILE A 4 16.09 5.92 -53.64
C ILE A 4 14.57 5.73 -53.65
N ARG A 5 14.02 5.10 -52.59
CA ARG A 5 12.62 5.14 -52.06
C ARG A 5 12.16 3.72 -51.69
N SER A 6 11.62 3.39 -50.52
CA SER A 6 11.13 4.18 -49.38
C SER A 6 11.09 3.29 -48.13
N VAL A 7 11.54 3.85 -47.00
CA VAL A 7 11.34 3.34 -45.64
C VAL A 7 9.97 3.79 -45.16
N LEU A 8 9.12 2.86 -44.72
CA LEU A 8 7.82 3.16 -44.12
C LEU A 8 8.02 3.39 -42.61
N CYS A 9 8.23 4.64 -42.20
CA CYS A 9 8.08 5.06 -40.81
C CYS A 9 6.59 5.23 -40.49
N ALA A 10 6.07 4.41 -39.58
CA ALA A 10 4.75 4.60 -39.01
C ALA A 10 4.84 5.66 -37.89
N THR A 11 4.48 6.89 -38.22
CA THR A 11 4.26 7.98 -37.26
C THR A 11 2.95 7.73 -36.53
N ILE A 12 3.02 7.45 -35.23
CA ILE A 12 1.84 7.46 -34.35
C ILE A 12 1.54 8.92 -34.02
N CYS A 13 0.50 9.48 -34.66
CA CYS A 13 -0.08 10.76 -34.28
C CYS A 13 -1.01 10.55 -33.08
N ILE A 14 -0.59 10.99 -31.89
CA ILE A 14 -1.50 11.20 -30.77
C ILE A 14 -2.15 12.58 -30.97
N PHE A 15 -3.44 12.58 -31.26
CA PHE A 15 -4.28 13.77 -31.29
C PHE A 15 -4.45 14.30 -29.85
N VAL A 16 -3.93 15.49 -29.58
CA VAL A 16 -4.27 16.30 -28.41
C VAL A 16 -5.28 17.36 -28.85
N ILE A 17 -6.54 17.20 -28.46
CA ILE A 17 -7.62 18.20 -28.55
C ILE A 17 -8.53 17.94 -27.34
N GLY A 18 -8.90 18.87 -26.47
CA GLY A 18 -8.47 20.23 -26.17
C GLY A 18 -8.73 20.44 -24.67
N GLY A 19 -8.06 21.38 -24.02
CA GLY A 19 -8.64 22.72 -23.90
C GLY A 19 -9.63 22.84 -22.73
N GLY A 20 -9.19 22.51 -21.51
CA GLY A 20 -9.85 22.87 -20.26
C GLY A 20 -8.83 23.59 -19.38
N ALA A 21 -9.14 24.83 -18.98
CA ALA A 21 -8.23 25.77 -18.37
C ALA A 21 -7.40 25.18 -17.20
N LEU A 22 -6.08 25.16 -17.38
CA LEU A 22 -5.10 25.08 -16.31
C LEU A 22 -5.27 26.34 -15.44
N ARG A 23 -6.05 26.23 -14.37
CA ARG A 23 -5.90 27.11 -13.22
C ARG A 23 -4.65 26.67 -12.47
N SER A 24 -3.51 27.20 -12.91
CA SER A 24 -2.38 27.43 -12.02
C SER A 24 -2.84 28.43 -10.97
N SER A 25 -3.09 27.96 -9.75
CA SER A 25 -3.07 28.80 -8.57
C SER A 25 -1.84 28.40 -7.76
N HIS A 26 -0.72 29.06 -8.03
CA HIS A 26 0.23 29.36 -6.98
C HIS A 26 -0.45 30.34 -6.02
N ALA A 27 -1.15 29.79 -5.03
CA ALA A 27 -1.49 30.52 -3.82
C ALA A 27 -0.30 30.36 -2.86
N SER A 28 0.60 31.35 -2.90
CA SER A 28 1.45 31.65 -1.75
C SER A 28 0.57 32.34 -0.71
N SER A 29 0.12 31.55 0.25
CA SER A 29 -0.32 31.97 1.57
C SER A 29 -0.07 30.79 2.48
N SER A 30 0.36 31.05 3.71
CA SER A 30 0.57 30.09 4.79
C SER A 30 -0.67 29.20 5.05
N GLU A 31 -0.91 28.20 4.20
CA GLU A 31 -1.71 27.05 4.59
C GLU A 31 -0.88 26.35 5.67
N GLU A 32 -1.20 26.65 6.92
CA GLU A 32 -0.79 25.84 8.06
C GLU A 32 -0.97 24.38 7.65
N ARG A 33 0.12 23.60 7.75
CA ARG A 33 0.17 22.17 7.43
C ARG A 33 -1.10 21.51 7.97
N ARG A 34 -2.07 21.19 7.10
CA ARG A 34 -3.36 20.66 7.55
C ARG A 34 -3.15 19.25 8.05
N ILE A 35 -2.98 19.12 9.36
CA ILE A 35 -2.87 17.84 10.05
C ILE A 35 -4.19 17.09 9.85
N ARG A 36 -4.09 15.84 9.39
CA ARG A 36 -5.26 14.97 9.22
C ARG A 36 -5.81 14.54 10.58
N PRO A 37 -7.11 14.20 10.69
CA PRO A 37 -7.66 13.59 11.90
C PRO A 37 -6.82 12.39 12.36
N ALA A 38 -6.65 12.23 13.67
CA ALA A 38 -5.77 11.23 14.29
C ALA A 38 -6.10 9.81 13.82
N ARG A 39 -7.38 9.52 13.59
CA ARG A 39 -7.86 8.24 13.06
C ARG A 39 -7.29 7.92 11.68
N GLU A 40 -7.12 8.93 10.83
CA GLU A 40 -6.56 8.78 9.47
C GLU A 40 -5.02 8.71 9.47
N ARG A 41 -4.41 9.06 10.59
CA ARG A 41 -2.96 9.00 10.83
C ARG A 41 -2.51 7.66 11.40
N LEU A 42 -3.35 6.63 11.35
CA LEU A 42 -3.04 5.26 11.77
C LEU A 42 -2.95 4.32 10.57
N ILE A 43 -1.87 3.54 10.50
CA ILE A 43 -1.60 2.57 9.44
C ILE A 43 -1.37 1.18 10.07
N GLU A 44 -2.09 0.17 9.60
CA GLU A 44 -1.77 -1.22 9.94
C GLU A 44 -0.59 -1.69 9.09
N TYR A 45 0.55 -1.93 9.73
CA TYR A 45 1.79 -2.38 9.11
C TYR A 45 1.85 -3.90 9.08
N TRP A 46 2.34 -4.55 8.02
CA TRP A 46 2.68 -5.97 8.02
C TRP A 46 4.06 -6.17 7.41
N LEU A 47 4.97 -6.81 8.15
CA LEU A 47 6.15 -7.43 7.55
C LEU A 47 5.71 -8.69 6.80
N ILE A 48 5.92 -8.75 5.48
CA ILE A 48 5.58 -9.90 4.64
C ILE A 48 6.84 -10.73 4.36
N GLY A 49 7.75 -10.18 3.55
CA GLY A 49 9.08 -10.77 3.32
C GLY A 49 9.98 -10.60 4.54
N GLY A 50 10.72 -11.65 4.90
CA GLY A 50 11.57 -11.71 6.09
C GLY A 50 10.86 -12.24 7.34
N THR A 51 9.64 -12.76 7.20
CA THR A 51 8.88 -13.36 8.32
C THR A 51 9.24 -14.82 8.61
N ASP A 52 9.95 -15.47 7.68
CA ASP A 52 10.44 -16.84 7.81
C ASP A 52 11.83 -16.93 7.18
N ARG A 53 12.49 -18.08 7.30
CA ARG A 53 13.79 -18.38 6.67
C ARG A 53 13.65 -19.44 5.59
N ASN A 54 12.47 -19.51 4.96
CA ASN A 54 12.20 -20.47 3.91
C ASN A 54 12.50 -19.84 2.54
N PRO A 55 13.68 -20.12 1.93
CA PRO A 55 14.05 -19.52 0.65
C PRO A 55 13.10 -19.94 -0.48
N SER A 56 12.48 -21.13 -0.40
CA SER A 56 11.50 -21.57 -1.40
C SER A 56 10.21 -20.75 -1.39
N ARG A 57 9.99 -19.92 -0.36
CA ARG A 57 8.88 -18.97 -0.26
C ARG A 57 9.36 -17.53 -0.20
N ARG A 58 10.62 -17.27 -0.57
CA ARG A 58 11.24 -15.93 -0.48
C ARG A 58 11.06 -15.31 0.91
N ASP A 59 11.36 -16.11 1.94
CA ASP A 59 11.30 -15.70 3.35
C ASP A 59 9.92 -15.23 3.82
N VAL A 60 8.85 -15.68 3.16
CA VAL A 60 7.46 -15.43 3.56
C VAL A 60 6.89 -16.64 4.30
N GLY A 61 6.58 -16.44 5.59
CA GLY A 61 5.97 -17.46 6.43
C GLY A 61 4.52 -17.75 6.07
N ARG A 62 4.10 -19.01 6.20
CA ARG A 62 2.70 -19.44 5.95
C ARG A 62 1.70 -18.81 6.92
N HIS A 63 2.15 -18.43 8.10
CA HIS A 63 1.35 -17.69 9.07
C HIS A 63 1.10 -16.25 8.59
N GLN A 64 1.95 -15.71 7.71
CA GLN A 64 1.83 -14.37 7.19
C GLN A 64 0.96 -14.35 5.94
N VAL A 65 1.37 -15.11 4.90
CA VAL A 65 0.58 -15.37 3.69
C VAL A 65 0.42 -16.88 3.57
N SER A 66 -0.81 -17.36 3.73
CA SER A 66 -1.15 -18.79 3.67
C SER A 66 -1.01 -19.32 2.24
N ASP A 67 -1.27 -20.61 2.02
CA ASP A 67 -1.27 -21.19 0.68
C ASP A 67 -2.44 -20.72 -0.19
N GLU A 68 -3.46 -20.15 0.43
CA GLU A 68 -4.59 -19.51 -0.24
C GLU A 68 -4.23 -18.09 -0.73
N GLY A 69 -3.03 -17.60 -0.43
CA GLY A 69 -2.47 -16.38 -0.99
C GLY A 69 -3.16 -15.09 -0.53
N TRP A 70 -3.19 -14.10 -1.42
CA TRP A 70 -3.74 -12.78 -1.15
C TRP A 70 -5.24 -12.72 -0.86
N PRO A 71 -6.11 -13.52 -1.50
CA PRO A 71 -7.54 -13.54 -1.14
C PRO A 71 -7.76 -13.84 0.35
N ALA A 72 -7.10 -14.89 0.87
CA ALA A 72 -7.18 -15.24 2.29
C ALA A 72 -6.53 -14.18 3.18
N PHE A 73 -5.39 -13.62 2.78
CA PHE A 73 -4.77 -12.51 3.51
C PHE A 73 -5.74 -11.34 3.69
N VAL A 74 -6.41 -10.92 2.61
CA VAL A 74 -7.37 -9.81 2.63
C VAL A 74 -8.56 -10.14 3.55
N SER A 75 -9.15 -11.34 3.43
CA SER A 75 -10.31 -11.71 4.24
C SER A 75 -9.99 -11.95 5.72
N GLU A 76 -8.83 -12.51 6.04
CA GLU A 76 -8.50 -12.97 7.40
C GLU A 76 -7.65 -11.98 8.19
N ARG A 77 -6.86 -11.13 7.51
CA ARG A 77 -5.95 -10.19 8.17
C ARG A 77 -6.39 -8.74 8.00
N VAL A 78 -6.70 -8.34 6.78
CA VAL A 78 -7.02 -6.94 6.46
C VAL A 78 -8.42 -6.59 6.92
N ARG A 79 -9.41 -7.47 6.65
CA ARG A 79 -10.79 -7.21 7.02
C ARG A 79 -11.00 -6.96 8.53
N PRO A 80 -10.43 -7.76 9.46
CA PRO A 80 -10.55 -7.46 10.89
C PRO A 80 -9.93 -6.12 11.30
N ALA A 81 -8.84 -5.69 10.65
CA ALA A 81 -8.23 -4.38 10.89
C ALA A 81 -9.13 -3.24 10.40
N TYR A 82 -9.75 -3.43 9.23
CA TYR A 82 -10.72 -2.49 8.67
C TYR A 82 -11.96 -2.35 9.56
N ASP A 83 -12.53 -3.48 10.01
CA ASP A 83 -13.71 -3.50 10.87
C ASP A 83 -13.42 -2.87 12.25
N TRP A 84 -12.17 -2.96 12.73
CA TRP A 84 -11.72 -2.23 13.93
C TRP A 84 -11.62 -0.71 13.72
N GLY A 85 -11.50 -0.27 12.47
CA GLY A 85 -11.64 1.14 12.08
C GLY A 85 -10.52 1.73 11.25
N LEU A 86 -9.49 0.96 10.92
CA LEU A 86 -8.35 1.42 10.12
C LEU A 86 -8.70 1.51 8.63
N ARG A 87 -8.05 2.46 7.93
CA ARG A 87 -8.25 2.71 6.49
C ARG A 87 -6.97 2.74 5.68
N ARG A 88 -5.82 2.53 6.33
CA ARG A 88 -4.51 2.56 5.69
C ARG A 88 -3.74 1.31 6.06
N PHE A 89 -3.17 0.66 5.06
CA PHE A 89 -2.59 -0.67 5.15
C PHE A 89 -1.20 -0.65 4.51
N TRP A 90 -0.19 -1.14 5.20
CA TRP A 90 1.19 -1.14 4.73
C TRP A 90 1.72 -2.56 4.64
N LEU A 91 2.17 -2.97 3.46
CA LEU A 91 2.79 -4.27 3.22
C LEU A 91 4.28 -4.07 2.95
N HIS A 92 5.11 -4.57 3.84
CA HIS A 92 6.56 -4.50 3.70
C HIS A 92 7.08 -5.77 3.01
N ASN A 93 7.68 -5.60 1.84
CA ASN A 93 8.12 -6.66 0.93
C ASN A 93 7.00 -7.63 0.54
N PRO A 94 5.91 -7.16 -0.11
CA PRO A 94 4.75 -7.99 -0.41
C PRO A 94 5.11 -9.26 -1.20
N PHE A 95 6.15 -9.24 -2.05
CA PHE A 95 6.55 -10.39 -2.86
C PHE A 95 7.75 -11.17 -2.31
N GLY A 96 8.04 -10.99 -1.02
CA GLY A 96 9.12 -11.68 -0.32
C GLY A 96 10.50 -11.10 -0.61
N THR A 97 11.47 -11.59 0.17
CA THR A 97 12.89 -11.22 0.12
C THR A 97 13.74 -12.43 -0.22
N ILE A 98 15.02 -12.20 -0.48
CA ILE A 98 16.01 -13.28 -0.62
C ILE A 98 16.98 -13.15 0.55
N GLN A 99 17.15 -14.24 1.29
CA GLN A 99 18.06 -14.28 2.43
C GLN A 99 19.48 -13.83 2.04
N GLY A 100 20.04 -12.92 2.84
CA GLY A 100 21.39 -12.39 2.63
C GLY A 100 21.50 -11.37 1.51
N GLN A 101 20.39 -10.98 0.88
CA GLN A 101 20.34 -9.89 -0.10
C GLN A 101 19.57 -8.71 0.47
N GLU A 102 19.93 -7.52 0.01
CA GLU A 102 19.14 -6.32 0.24
C GLU A 102 17.75 -6.45 -0.38
N MET A 103 16.79 -5.71 0.16
CA MET A 103 15.45 -5.64 -0.39
C MET A 103 15.51 -5.11 -1.83
N LYS A 104 14.93 -5.85 -2.77
CA LYS A 104 14.95 -5.45 -4.18
C LYS A 104 13.70 -4.64 -4.54
N PHE A 105 13.80 -3.77 -5.54
CA PHE A 105 12.63 -3.14 -6.14
C PHE A 105 11.83 -4.15 -6.99
N ALA A 106 12.53 -5.08 -7.65
CA ALA A 106 11.96 -6.04 -8.60
C ALA A 106 11.39 -7.33 -7.95
N GLN A 107 11.05 -7.32 -6.66
CA GLN A 107 10.62 -8.51 -5.92
C GLN A 107 9.48 -9.28 -6.61
N TYR A 108 8.52 -8.58 -7.23
CA TYR A 108 7.44 -9.21 -7.98
C TYR A 108 7.95 -10.05 -9.17
N LEU A 109 8.85 -9.48 -9.97
CA LEU A 109 9.38 -10.17 -11.15
C LEU A 109 10.17 -11.40 -10.74
N GLU A 110 10.99 -11.28 -9.69
CA GLU A 110 11.77 -12.40 -9.17
C GLU A 110 10.87 -13.49 -8.56
N ALA A 111 9.82 -13.12 -7.81
CA ALA A 111 8.84 -14.06 -7.29
C ALA A 111 8.10 -14.80 -8.42
N ARG A 112 7.78 -14.09 -9.51
CA ARG A 112 7.15 -14.67 -10.69
C ARG A 112 8.09 -15.59 -11.46
N GLU A 113 9.36 -15.20 -11.63
CA GLU A 113 10.40 -16.05 -12.23
C GLU A 113 10.64 -17.32 -11.40
N SER A 114 10.49 -17.22 -10.08
CA SER A 114 10.52 -18.34 -9.13
C SER A 114 9.21 -19.15 -9.09
N ARG A 115 8.19 -18.80 -9.89
CA ARG A 115 6.87 -19.45 -9.95
C ARG A 115 6.14 -19.49 -8.59
N LEU A 116 6.28 -18.43 -7.80
CA LEU A 116 5.60 -18.29 -6.52
C LEU A 116 4.24 -17.65 -6.70
N ASP A 117 3.31 -18.42 -7.25
CA ASP A 117 1.94 -17.98 -7.49
C ASP A 117 1.25 -17.54 -6.20
N VAL A 118 1.57 -18.16 -5.06
CA VAL A 118 1.06 -17.76 -3.75
C VAL A 118 1.35 -16.29 -3.38
N LEU A 119 2.44 -15.72 -3.92
CA LEU A 119 2.82 -14.32 -3.71
C LEU A 119 2.44 -13.41 -4.89
N THR A 120 2.23 -13.96 -6.09
CA THR A 120 2.09 -13.15 -7.31
C THR A 120 0.70 -13.21 -7.94
N ALA A 121 0.00 -14.34 -7.80
CA ALA A 121 -1.33 -14.52 -8.33
C ALA A 121 -2.35 -13.71 -7.54
N ASP A 122 -3.32 -13.13 -8.26
CA ASP A 122 -4.48 -12.44 -7.73
C ASP A 122 -4.21 -11.29 -6.75
N PHE A 123 -2.97 -10.81 -6.60
CA PHE A 123 -2.62 -9.66 -5.74
C PHE A 123 -3.53 -8.47 -6.02
N SER A 124 -3.53 -8.00 -7.27
CA SER A 124 -4.33 -6.83 -7.66
C SER A 124 -5.83 -7.10 -7.62
N LYS A 125 -6.27 -8.32 -7.94
CA LYS A 125 -7.69 -8.70 -7.86
C LYS A 125 -8.20 -8.72 -6.43
N SER A 126 -7.34 -9.08 -5.47
CA SER A 126 -7.67 -9.13 -4.04
C SER A 126 -7.69 -7.74 -3.42
N TRP A 127 -6.73 -6.89 -3.80
CA TRP A 127 -6.55 -5.57 -3.19
C TRP A 127 -7.34 -4.45 -3.86
N LYS A 128 -7.49 -4.45 -5.19
CA LYS A 128 -8.19 -3.36 -5.88
C LYS A 128 -9.59 -3.09 -5.33
N PRO A 129 -10.45 -4.11 -5.09
CA PRO A 129 -11.76 -3.87 -4.50
C PRO A 129 -11.69 -3.23 -3.11
N VAL A 130 -10.69 -3.60 -2.29
CA VAL A 130 -10.47 -3.03 -0.96
C VAL A 130 -10.10 -1.55 -1.07
N VAL A 131 -9.14 -1.22 -1.94
CA VAL A 131 -8.70 0.15 -2.23
C VAL A 131 -9.86 0.99 -2.75
N ASP A 132 -10.65 0.45 -3.68
CA ASP A 132 -11.84 1.11 -4.26
C ASP A 132 -13.01 1.22 -3.28
N GLY A 133 -12.91 0.67 -2.07
CA GLY A 133 -13.88 0.85 -0.99
C GLY A 133 -15.03 -0.15 -0.96
N GLN A 134 -14.81 -1.40 -1.40
CA GLN A 134 -15.84 -2.46 -1.37
C GLN A 134 -16.44 -2.73 0.02
N TRP A 135 -15.76 -2.29 1.09
CA TRP A 135 -16.23 -2.43 2.47
C TRP A 135 -16.90 -1.16 3.02
N GLY A 136 -17.22 -0.19 2.16
CA GLY A 136 -17.99 1.02 2.48
C GLY A 136 -17.19 2.32 2.40
N GLN A 137 -15.87 2.27 2.61
CA GLN A 137 -14.98 3.42 2.46
C GLN A 137 -13.69 3.00 1.75
N PRO A 138 -13.12 3.84 0.87
CA PRO A 138 -11.85 3.56 0.23
C PRO A 138 -10.74 3.43 1.27
N THR A 139 -9.69 2.69 0.90
CA THR A 139 -8.54 2.43 1.76
C THR A 139 -7.26 2.74 1.02
N GLU A 140 -6.25 3.23 1.73
CA GLU A 140 -4.91 3.31 1.18
C GLU A 140 -4.17 1.98 1.38
N LEU A 141 -3.62 1.43 0.30
CA LEU A 141 -2.65 0.35 0.36
C LEU A 141 -1.27 0.90 0.02
N ILE A 142 -0.31 0.79 0.94
CA ILE A 142 1.09 1.17 0.74
C ILE A 142 1.91 -0.11 0.62
N CYS A 143 2.58 -0.29 -0.52
CA CYS A 143 3.47 -1.43 -0.75
C CYS A 143 4.91 -0.95 -0.70
N TYR A 144 5.60 -1.34 0.36
CA TYR A 144 6.98 -0.95 0.59
C TYR A 144 7.94 -1.98 0.00
N LEU A 145 8.88 -1.47 -0.81
CA LEU A 145 9.84 -2.22 -1.60
C LEU A 145 11.25 -1.68 -1.36
N GLY A 146 12.25 -2.44 -1.81
CA GLY A 146 13.60 -1.90 -1.97
C GLY A 146 13.62 -0.68 -2.89
N ALA A 147 14.59 0.22 -2.72
CA ALA A 147 14.83 1.31 -3.66
C ALA A 147 14.94 0.80 -5.10
N ALA A 148 14.39 1.54 -6.06
CA ALA A 148 14.77 1.44 -7.47
C ALA A 148 16.22 1.94 -7.67
N ASN A 149 17.17 1.40 -6.91
CA ASN A 149 18.57 1.79 -6.96
C ASN A 149 19.25 1.13 -8.16
N PHE A 150 19.88 1.97 -8.99
CA PHE A 150 20.65 1.55 -10.16
C PHE A 150 22.01 0.98 -9.80
N GLU A 151 22.45 1.11 -8.54
CA GLU A 151 23.78 0.63 -8.09
C GLU A 151 23.74 -0.75 -7.41
N ASP A 152 22.60 -1.15 -6.82
CA ASP A 152 22.51 -2.37 -5.99
C ASP A 152 21.74 -3.53 -6.65
N GLY A 153 21.24 -3.33 -7.87
CA GLY A 153 20.49 -4.34 -8.61
C GLY A 153 21.15 -4.64 -9.94
N GLU A 154 21.89 -5.75 -10.04
CA GLU A 154 22.61 -6.19 -11.25
C GLU A 154 21.79 -5.96 -12.53
N ARG A 155 20.52 -6.38 -12.52
CA ARG A 155 19.64 -6.25 -13.69
C ARG A 155 19.19 -4.82 -13.98
N LEU A 156 18.94 -3.99 -12.97
CA LEU A 156 18.54 -2.60 -13.17
C LEU A 156 19.74 -1.74 -13.60
N GLN A 157 20.92 -2.05 -13.04
CA GLN A 157 22.20 -1.48 -13.41
C GLN A 157 22.53 -1.79 -14.88
N GLU A 158 22.54 -3.07 -15.27
CA GLU A 158 22.80 -3.50 -16.66
C GLU A 158 21.87 -2.81 -17.67
N LEU A 159 20.58 -2.70 -17.33
CA LEU A 159 19.62 -1.99 -18.18
C LEU A 159 19.93 -0.51 -18.30
N HIS A 160 20.32 0.14 -17.20
CA HIS A 160 20.70 1.55 -17.21
C HIS A 160 21.98 1.80 -18.01
N GLU A 161 23.01 0.99 -17.80
CA GLU A 161 24.30 1.07 -18.50
C GLU A 161 24.18 0.80 -20.01
N SER A 162 23.18 0.04 -20.43
CA SER A 162 22.87 -0.16 -21.86
C SER A 162 22.42 1.13 -22.58
N GLY A 163 22.12 2.21 -21.84
CA GLY A 163 21.61 3.47 -22.37
C GLY A 163 20.17 3.41 -22.90
N ASN A 164 19.50 2.25 -22.79
CA ASN A 164 18.13 2.07 -23.27
C ASN A 164 17.10 2.49 -22.22
N THR A 165 16.92 3.79 -22.04
CA THR A 165 16.01 4.39 -21.05
C THR A 165 14.58 3.84 -21.13
N SER A 166 14.09 3.57 -22.35
CA SER A 166 12.75 3.01 -22.55
C SER A 166 12.64 1.60 -21.98
N HIS A 167 13.67 0.77 -22.16
CA HIS A 167 13.68 -0.58 -21.60
C HIS A 167 13.82 -0.55 -20.07
N THR A 168 14.64 0.34 -19.53
CA THR A 168 14.79 0.56 -18.09
C THR A 168 13.47 0.96 -17.45
N LEU A 169 12.79 1.97 -17.99
CA LEU A 169 11.46 2.39 -17.51
C LEU A 169 10.43 1.26 -17.61
N ALA A 170 10.41 0.54 -18.74
CA ALA A 170 9.51 -0.61 -18.91
C ALA A 170 9.79 -1.72 -17.89
N PHE A 171 11.05 -1.98 -17.54
CA PHE A 171 11.40 -2.93 -16.49
C PHE A 171 10.89 -2.44 -15.13
N MET A 172 11.17 -1.19 -14.75
CA MET A 172 10.72 -0.63 -13.48
C MET A 172 9.19 -0.67 -13.35
N LEU A 173 8.45 -0.28 -14.38
CA LEU A 173 6.98 -0.35 -14.41
C LEU A 173 6.44 -1.79 -14.33
N ARG A 174 7.12 -2.76 -14.95
CA ARG A 174 6.76 -4.17 -14.82
C ARG A 174 6.97 -4.69 -13.40
N SER A 175 8.00 -4.22 -12.70
CA SER A 175 8.28 -4.58 -11.30
C SER A 175 7.15 -4.22 -10.35
N ILE A 176 6.45 -3.11 -10.60
CA ILE A 176 5.35 -2.62 -9.77
C ILE A 176 3.98 -2.76 -10.43
N GLN A 177 3.87 -3.42 -11.59
CA GLN A 177 2.61 -3.59 -12.31
C GLN A 177 1.44 -4.07 -11.43
N PRO A 178 1.58 -5.11 -10.57
CA PRO A 178 0.46 -5.54 -9.73
C PRO A 178 0.04 -4.46 -8.72
N LEU A 179 0.96 -3.60 -8.28
CA LEU A 179 0.70 -2.52 -7.31
C LEU A 179 -0.06 -1.39 -7.99
N LEU A 180 0.41 -0.97 -9.17
CA LEU A 180 -0.30 -0.01 -10.03
C LEU A 180 -1.73 -0.47 -10.32
N ARG A 181 -1.91 -1.77 -10.64
CA ARG A 181 -3.24 -2.35 -10.91
C ARG A 181 -4.10 -2.48 -9.66
N ALA A 182 -3.51 -2.56 -8.48
CA ALA A 182 -4.23 -2.57 -7.21
C ALA A 182 -4.69 -1.16 -6.78
N GLY A 183 -4.14 -0.10 -7.38
CA GLY A 183 -4.31 1.27 -6.89
C GLY A 183 -3.48 1.54 -5.64
N ALA A 184 -2.37 0.83 -5.44
CA ALA A 184 -1.50 0.99 -4.28
C ALA A 184 -0.55 2.18 -4.41
N SER A 185 -0.23 2.81 -3.29
CA SER A 185 0.93 3.68 -3.09
C SER A 185 2.22 2.84 -2.98
N ILE A 186 3.38 3.47 -3.20
CA ILE A 186 4.70 2.84 -3.05
C ILE A 186 5.44 3.39 -1.83
N GLY A 187 6.01 2.51 -1.02
CA GLY A 187 7.07 2.85 -0.08
C GLY A 187 8.43 2.44 -0.64
N ALA A 188 9.44 3.27 -0.45
CA ALA A 188 10.78 3.05 -0.99
C ALA A 188 11.86 3.07 0.10
N ASP A 189 12.54 1.94 0.27
CA ASP A 189 13.60 1.74 1.26
C ASP A 189 14.84 2.62 1.01
N ALA A 190 15.31 3.26 2.09
CA ALA A 190 16.59 3.97 2.18
C ALA A 190 16.99 4.82 0.95
N VAL A 191 16.04 5.39 0.21
CA VAL A 191 16.28 6.21 -0.98
C VAL A 191 16.91 7.56 -0.66
N THR A 192 16.78 8.08 0.57
CA THR A 192 17.36 9.38 0.95
C THR A 192 18.88 9.39 1.03
N ARG A 193 19.53 8.23 0.88
CA ARG A 193 20.98 8.15 0.67
C ARG A 193 21.41 8.49 -0.76
N LEU A 194 20.48 8.44 -1.71
CA LEU A 194 20.72 8.63 -3.14
C LEU A 194 20.59 10.12 -3.52
N PRO A 195 21.18 10.55 -4.66
CA PRO A 195 20.98 11.89 -5.19
C PRO A 195 19.50 12.19 -5.47
N ASP A 196 19.07 13.40 -5.12
CA ASP A 196 17.70 13.90 -5.26
C ASP A 196 17.41 14.61 -6.60
N ASP A 197 18.31 14.42 -7.56
CA ASP A 197 18.16 14.73 -8.99
C ASP A 197 18.50 13.52 -9.89
N GLY A 198 18.75 12.35 -9.27
CA GLY A 198 19.12 11.13 -9.96
C GLY A 198 17.95 10.44 -10.67
N PRO A 199 18.23 9.39 -11.47
CA PRO A 199 17.20 8.61 -12.16
C PRO A 199 16.17 8.00 -11.21
N THR A 200 16.59 7.62 -9.99
CA THR A 200 15.69 7.07 -8.96
C THR A 200 14.68 8.12 -8.49
N PHE A 201 15.14 9.34 -8.20
CA PHE A 201 14.27 10.45 -7.82
C PHE A 201 13.27 10.78 -8.93
N HIS A 202 13.76 10.90 -10.17
CA HIS A 202 12.91 11.16 -11.34
C HIS A 202 11.88 10.06 -11.61
N PHE A 203 12.23 8.80 -11.34
CA PHE A 203 11.27 7.70 -11.44
C PHE A 203 10.14 7.85 -10.41
N TYR A 204 10.44 8.16 -9.15
CA TYR A 204 9.40 8.38 -8.14
C TYR A 204 8.54 9.63 -8.44
N LYS A 205 9.14 10.71 -8.97
CA LYS A 205 8.36 11.86 -9.48
C LYS A 205 7.47 11.52 -10.65
N TYR A 206 7.92 10.64 -11.54
CA TYR A 206 7.09 10.12 -12.61
C TYR A 206 5.90 9.32 -12.05
N LEU A 207 6.11 8.51 -11.01
CA LEU A 207 5.04 7.76 -10.35
C LEU A 207 3.99 8.68 -9.69
N GLU A 208 4.43 9.73 -8.98
CA GLU A 208 3.52 10.76 -8.47
C GLU A 208 2.74 11.43 -9.62
N GLY A 209 3.43 11.78 -10.72
CA GLY A 209 2.84 12.44 -11.88
C GLY A 209 1.78 11.61 -12.61
N ILE A 210 1.77 10.29 -12.45
CA ILE A 210 0.72 9.40 -12.97
C ILE A 210 -0.33 9.03 -11.89
N GLY A 211 -0.31 9.70 -10.74
CA GLY A 211 -1.31 9.57 -9.68
C GLY A 211 -1.05 8.42 -8.70
N MET A 212 0.18 7.90 -8.62
CA MET A 212 0.56 6.91 -7.61
C MET A 212 1.35 7.58 -6.47
N PRO A 213 0.81 7.68 -5.24
CA PRO A 213 1.52 8.28 -4.13
C PRO A 213 2.80 7.50 -3.78
N VAL A 214 3.84 8.23 -3.37
CA VAL A 214 5.15 7.68 -3.01
C VAL A 214 5.53 8.11 -1.60
N TYR A 215 6.07 7.17 -0.83
CA TYR A 215 6.61 7.34 0.51
C TYR A 215 8.09 6.96 0.49
N ILE A 216 8.94 7.76 1.12
CA ILE A 216 10.40 7.56 1.07
C ILE A 216 10.99 7.28 2.45
N GLU A 217 11.97 6.39 2.50
CA GLU A 217 12.79 6.15 3.69
C GLU A 217 14.23 6.64 3.44
N SER A 218 14.94 7.22 4.40
CA SER A 218 14.54 7.61 5.75
C SER A 218 14.44 9.12 5.88
N ARG A 219 14.75 9.69 7.05
CA ARG A 219 14.87 11.15 7.24
C ARG A 219 15.76 11.75 6.13
N PRO A 220 15.26 12.75 5.36
CA PRO A 220 16.03 13.40 4.32
C PRO A 220 17.31 14.07 4.85
N LYS A 221 18.34 14.10 4.01
CA LYS A 221 19.59 14.81 4.28
C LYS A 221 19.47 16.25 3.84
N LYS A 222 20.13 17.18 4.52
CA LYS A 222 20.23 18.58 4.09
C LYS A 222 20.92 18.75 2.73
N GLU A 223 21.83 17.84 2.39
CA GLU A 223 22.54 17.82 1.10
C GLU A 223 21.63 17.37 -0.06
N HIS A 224 20.53 16.66 0.23
CA HIS A 224 19.58 16.14 -0.75
C HIS A 224 18.13 16.46 -0.33
N PRO A 225 17.79 17.75 -0.21
CA PRO A 225 16.57 18.19 0.44
C PRO A 225 15.30 17.85 -0.34
N ARG A 226 15.40 17.60 -1.66
CA ARG A 226 14.21 17.35 -2.48
C ARG A 226 13.54 16.02 -2.17
N TRP A 227 14.20 15.10 -1.47
CA TRP A 227 13.53 13.92 -0.93
C TRP A 227 12.41 14.27 0.07
N ALA A 228 12.47 15.44 0.72
CA ALA A 228 11.39 15.93 1.58
C ALA A 228 10.12 16.34 0.82
N GLU A 229 10.17 16.42 -0.53
CA GLU A 229 8.98 16.63 -1.36
C GLU A 229 8.00 15.44 -1.29
N PHE A 230 8.42 14.28 -0.78
CA PHE A 230 7.57 13.11 -0.54
C PHE A 230 7.29 12.92 0.96
N PRO A 231 6.15 12.33 1.34
CA PRO A 231 5.94 11.80 2.68
C PRO A 231 7.10 10.90 3.15
N VAL A 232 7.58 11.14 4.36
CA VAL A 232 8.77 10.50 4.92
C VAL A 232 8.39 9.39 5.88
N VAL A 233 8.99 8.21 5.74
CA VAL A 233 8.85 7.10 6.69
C VAL A 233 10.18 6.82 7.38
N ALA A 234 10.13 6.49 8.68
CA ALA A 234 11.28 6.01 9.42
C ALA A 234 10.84 5.12 10.58
N GLU A 235 11.72 4.19 11.01
CA GLU A 235 11.56 3.55 12.31
C GLU A 235 11.48 4.58 13.43
N ASP A 236 10.57 4.37 14.38
CA ASP A 236 10.29 5.28 15.49
C ASP A 236 11.54 5.73 16.25
N ARG A 237 12.39 4.76 16.59
CA ARG A 237 13.63 5.00 17.32
C ARG A 237 14.67 5.73 16.47
N TRP A 238 14.74 5.39 15.19
CA TRP A 238 15.65 6.04 14.26
C TRP A 238 15.25 7.49 14.02
N TRP A 239 13.96 7.76 13.81
CA TRP A 239 13.42 9.11 13.64
C TRP A 239 13.88 10.04 14.77
N LYS A 240 13.65 9.62 16.02
CA LYS A 240 14.09 10.34 17.22
C LYS A 240 15.61 10.51 17.28
N ARG A 241 16.38 9.45 17.00
CA ARG A 241 17.85 9.48 17.05
C ARG A 241 18.49 10.36 15.97
N SER A 242 17.82 10.46 14.82
CA SER A 242 18.24 11.26 13.68
C SER A 242 17.81 12.72 13.75
N ASP A 243 17.20 13.14 14.86
CA ASP A 243 16.78 14.51 15.05
C ASP A 243 17.97 15.46 15.30
N PRO A 244 18.27 16.40 14.38
CA PRO A 244 19.41 17.31 14.53
C PRO A 244 19.25 18.29 15.69
N ASP A 245 18.01 18.58 16.11
CA ASP A 245 17.74 19.53 17.19
C ASP A 245 18.03 18.89 18.57
N SER A 246 17.85 17.58 18.68
CA SER A 246 18.15 16.79 19.88
C SER A 246 19.55 16.15 19.85
N HIS A 247 20.16 15.96 18.68
CA HIS A 247 21.42 15.22 18.50
C HIS A 247 22.39 15.93 17.55
N ALA A 248 23.47 16.49 18.11
CA ALA A 248 24.47 17.24 17.34
C ALA A 248 25.17 16.42 16.23
N ASP A 249 25.30 15.11 16.38
CA ASP A 249 25.88 14.22 15.36
C ASP A 249 24.90 13.85 14.24
N ALA A 250 23.63 14.27 14.37
CA ALA A 250 22.61 14.18 13.33
C ALA A 250 22.50 15.47 12.50
N ALA A 251 23.48 16.40 12.59
CA ALA A 251 23.47 17.68 11.84
C ALA A 251 23.36 17.54 10.30
N TRP A 252 23.62 16.35 9.76
CA TRP A 252 23.42 16.00 8.35
C TRP A 252 21.95 15.90 7.94
N ALA A 253 21.05 15.62 8.88
CA ALA A 253 19.64 15.38 8.65
C ALA A 253 18.84 16.70 8.65
N MET A 254 17.74 16.72 7.91
CA MET A 254 16.76 17.82 7.99
C MET A 254 16.04 17.79 9.35
N SER A 255 15.74 18.97 9.90
CA SER A 255 14.87 19.11 11.07
C SER A 255 13.41 18.87 10.67
N GLU A 256 12.53 18.68 11.65
CA GLU A 256 11.11 18.48 11.38
C GLU A 256 10.44 19.73 10.80
N GLU A 257 10.90 20.91 11.20
CA GLU A 257 10.42 22.21 10.68
C GLU A 257 10.73 22.39 9.18
N GLU A 258 11.74 21.69 8.66
CA GLU A 258 12.11 21.71 7.24
C GLU A 258 11.27 20.72 6.39
N ILE A 259 10.39 19.91 7.00
CA ILE A 259 9.63 18.84 6.33
C ILE A 259 8.12 19.11 6.39
N ASP A 260 7.58 19.64 5.30
CA ASP A 260 6.15 19.98 5.19
C ASP A 260 5.25 18.76 4.89
N THR A 261 5.82 17.67 4.40
CA THR A 261 5.09 16.45 4.03
C THR A 261 4.82 15.56 5.25
N PRO A 262 3.82 14.66 5.22
CA PRO A 262 3.55 13.76 6.34
C PRO A 262 4.76 12.92 6.75
N ILE A 263 5.02 12.85 8.06
CA ILE A 263 6.01 11.96 8.67
C ILE A 263 5.30 10.72 9.21
N ILE A 264 5.79 9.54 8.87
CA ILE A 264 5.28 8.24 9.32
C ILE A 264 6.32 7.56 10.22
N ARG A 265 5.96 7.37 11.50
CA ARG A 265 6.77 6.66 12.50
C ARG A 265 6.38 5.17 12.53
N LEU A 266 7.31 4.28 12.17
CA LEU A 266 7.11 2.83 12.17
C LEU A 266 7.41 2.22 13.54
N MET A 267 6.40 1.62 14.18
CA MET A 267 6.49 0.94 15.48
C MET A 267 6.91 -0.53 15.32
N VAL A 268 8.12 -0.77 14.80
CA VAL A 268 8.59 -2.11 14.38
C VAL A 268 8.94 -3.06 15.53
N ASP A 269 9.16 -2.54 16.74
CA ASP A 269 9.56 -3.34 17.90
C ASP A 269 8.38 -4.12 18.52
N TYR A 270 7.15 -3.83 18.11
CA TYR A 270 5.97 -4.60 18.46
C TYR A 270 5.50 -5.49 17.30
N LYS A 271 5.73 -6.80 17.43
CA LYS A 271 5.40 -7.80 16.40
C LYS A 271 3.90 -8.14 16.29
N GLY A 272 3.01 -7.46 17.01
CA GLY A 272 1.56 -7.69 16.95
C GLY A 272 1.04 -8.85 17.79
N GLY A 273 1.87 -9.81 18.20
CA GLY A 273 1.40 -11.06 18.80
C GLY A 273 0.95 -10.97 20.26
N SER A 274 1.49 -10.04 21.04
CA SER A 274 1.26 -9.97 22.50
C SER A 274 -0.01 -9.21 22.85
N ALA A 275 -0.85 -9.81 23.69
CA ALA A 275 -2.03 -9.18 24.30
C ALA A 275 -1.78 -8.76 25.76
N ASP A 276 -0.53 -8.85 26.23
CA ASP A 276 -0.15 -8.48 27.60
C ASP A 276 -0.20 -6.96 27.79
N PRO A 277 -0.96 -6.44 28.79
CA PRO A 277 -0.97 -5.02 29.12
C PRO A 277 0.43 -4.41 29.33
N ALA A 278 1.38 -5.16 29.90
CA ALA A 278 2.75 -4.69 30.10
C ALA A 278 3.50 -4.41 28.79
N VAL A 279 3.06 -5.02 27.68
CA VAL A 279 3.59 -4.79 26.33
C VAL A 279 2.75 -3.76 25.57
N ILE A 280 1.43 -3.79 25.72
CA ILE A 280 0.50 -2.95 24.97
C ILE A 280 0.48 -1.51 25.48
N GLU A 281 0.49 -1.27 26.79
CA GLU A 281 0.40 0.10 27.32
C GLU A 281 1.57 1.00 26.90
N PRO A 282 2.85 0.54 26.92
CA PRO A 282 3.96 1.32 26.36
C PRO A 282 3.83 1.59 24.85
N LEU A 283 3.23 0.66 24.09
CA LEU A 283 2.97 0.88 22.67
C LEU A 283 1.89 1.95 22.47
N ILE A 284 0.78 1.89 23.21
CA ILE A 284 -0.29 2.91 23.16
C ILE A 284 0.28 4.28 23.47
N ALA A 285 1.12 4.40 24.51
CA ALA A 285 1.75 5.66 24.88
C ALA A 285 2.59 6.24 23.74
N ARG A 286 3.42 5.42 23.07
CA ARG A 286 4.23 5.87 21.92
C ARG A 286 3.41 6.22 20.69
N ILE A 287 2.34 5.48 20.41
CA ILE A 287 1.40 5.82 19.33
C ILE A 287 0.79 7.20 19.60
N ARG A 288 0.30 7.43 20.83
CA ARG A 288 -0.30 8.72 21.22
C ARG A 288 0.69 9.86 21.19
N GLU A 289 1.91 9.64 21.67
CA GLU A 289 3.01 10.62 21.60
C GLU A 289 3.26 11.06 20.16
N ALA A 290 3.50 10.12 19.24
CA ALA A 290 3.71 10.45 17.83
C ALA A 290 2.49 11.14 17.20
N LEU A 291 1.27 10.73 17.58
CA LEU A 291 0.07 11.40 17.10
C LEU A 291 -0.06 12.84 17.63
N LEU A 292 0.35 13.13 18.87
CA LEU A 292 0.37 14.49 19.45
C LEU A 292 1.43 15.38 18.83
N GLU A 293 2.48 14.81 18.23
CA GLU A 293 3.45 15.55 17.42
C GLU A 293 2.92 15.85 16.00
N GLY A 294 1.67 15.46 15.68
CA GLY A 294 1.11 15.61 14.33
C GLY A 294 1.55 14.52 13.34
N HIS A 295 2.33 13.54 13.78
CA HIS A 295 2.84 12.46 12.91
C HIS A 295 1.78 11.40 12.60
N THR A 296 2.05 10.60 11.57
CA THR A 296 1.35 9.35 11.27
C THR A 296 2.09 8.18 11.89
N VAL A 297 1.37 7.13 12.29
CA VAL A 297 1.94 5.96 12.96
C VAL A 297 1.58 4.69 12.21
N ALA A 298 2.58 3.87 11.91
CA ALA A 298 2.36 2.52 11.39
C ALA A 298 2.73 1.47 12.44
N PHE A 299 1.83 0.51 12.70
CA PHE A 299 1.98 -0.45 13.78
C PHE A 299 1.23 -1.76 13.48
N ARG A 300 1.51 -2.83 14.23
CA ARG A 300 0.68 -4.05 14.24
C ARG A 300 -0.44 -3.90 15.26
N SER A 301 -1.70 -4.15 14.88
CA SER A 301 -2.82 -4.06 15.84
C SER A 301 -3.39 -5.40 16.33
N ASP A 302 -2.90 -6.58 15.90
CA ASP A 302 -3.54 -7.86 16.28
C ASP A 302 -3.70 -8.05 17.79
N GLY A 303 -2.66 -7.78 18.58
CA GLY A 303 -2.68 -7.97 20.02
C GLY A 303 -3.52 -6.92 20.73
N LEU A 304 -3.58 -5.68 20.23
CA LEU A 304 -4.50 -4.64 20.71
C LEU A 304 -5.95 -5.06 20.50
N ARG A 305 -6.29 -5.51 19.27
CA ARG A 305 -7.62 -6.02 18.94
C ARG A 305 -7.99 -7.22 19.81
N ARG A 306 -7.06 -8.16 20.00
CA ARG A 306 -7.28 -9.35 20.83
C ARG A 306 -7.45 -9.03 22.32
N ALA A 307 -6.77 -7.99 22.81
CA ALA A 307 -6.94 -7.47 24.16
C ALA A 307 -8.22 -6.62 24.32
N GLY A 308 -9.01 -6.43 23.25
CA GLY A 308 -10.24 -5.63 23.30
C GLY A 308 -10.01 -4.13 23.41
N ILE A 309 -8.82 -3.63 23.04
CA ILE A 309 -8.51 -2.21 23.07
C ILE A 309 -9.28 -1.52 21.93
N PRO A 310 -10.17 -0.54 22.22
CA PRO A 310 -10.85 0.23 21.19
C PRO A 310 -9.90 1.21 20.52
N LEU A 311 -10.15 1.55 19.26
CA LEU A 311 -9.34 2.52 18.50
C LEU A 311 -9.28 3.89 19.20
N SER A 312 -10.34 4.28 19.91
CA SER A 312 -10.41 5.54 20.67
C SER A 312 -9.32 5.65 21.74
N ARG A 313 -8.84 4.54 22.32
CA ARG A 313 -7.70 4.57 23.25
C ARG A 313 -6.44 5.15 22.59
N LEU A 314 -6.31 5.04 21.27
CA LEU A 314 -5.19 5.59 20.52
C LEU A 314 -5.41 7.06 20.13
N THR A 315 -6.65 7.48 19.89
CA THR A 315 -6.94 8.75 19.19
C THR A 315 -7.69 9.79 20.02
N GLU A 316 -8.33 9.41 21.13
CA GLU A 316 -9.15 10.31 21.94
C GLU A 316 -8.31 11.46 22.52
N GLY A 317 -8.81 12.69 22.36
CA GLY A 317 -8.18 13.93 22.81
C GLY A 317 -7.04 14.45 21.92
N ILE A 318 -6.66 13.72 20.86
CA ILE A 318 -5.53 14.08 20.01
C ILE A 318 -5.90 15.24 19.08
N ASP A 319 -7.06 15.14 18.41
CA ASP A 319 -7.47 16.14 17.42
C ASP A 319 -7.80 17.48 18.11
N GLU A 320 -8.42 17.43 19.29
CA GLU A 320 -8.65 18.62 20.12
C GLU A 320 -7.34 19.27 20.58
N ALA A 321 -6.34 18.47 20.96
CA ALA A 321 -5.03 18.98 21.39
C ALA A 321 -4.25 19.66 20.24
N LEU A 322 -4.52 19.25 18.99
CA LEU A 322 -3.88 19.79 17.79
C LEU A 322 -4.72 20.86 17.09
N GLY A 323 -5.91 21.18 17.60
CA GLY A 323 -6.82 22.13 16.96
C GLY A 323 -7.35 21.64 15.60
N VAL A 324 -7.38 20.33 15.36
CA VAL A 324 -7.93 19.74 14.14
C VAL A 324 -9.45 19.77 14.27
N GLU A 325 -10.11 20.60 13.46
CA GLU A 325 -11.58 20.64 13.45
C GLU A 325 -12.15 19.30 12.97
N PRO A 326 -13.18 18.76 13.64
CA PRO A 326 -13.88 17.58 13.14
C PRO A 326 -14.50 17.94 11.79
N ASP A 327 -14.17 17.17 10.75
CA ASP A 327 -14.85 17.32 9.46
C ASP A 327 -16.36 17.21 9.72
N ALA A 328 -17.12 18.24 9.33
CA ALA A 328 -18.56 18.21 9.43
C ALA A 328 -19.05 16.93 8.74
N GLU A 329 -19.64 16.01 9.50
CA GLU A 329 -20.25 14.81 8.94
C GLU A 329 -21.14 15.27 7.78
N GLU A 330 -20.82 14.86 6.55
CA GLU A 330 -21.71 15.07 5.42
C GLU A 330 -23.05 14.46 5.83
N GLU A 331 -24.02 15.32 6.16
CA GLU A 331 -25.42 14.94 6.31
C GLU A 331 -25.79 14.22 5.03
N VAL A 332 -25.87 12.89 5.09
CA VAL A 332 -26.49 12.09 4.05
C VAL A 332 -27.94 12.56 3.99
N VAL A 333 -28.21 13.49 3.09
CA VAL A 333 -29.56 13.91 2.71
C VAL A 333 -30.25 12.65 2.21
N LYS A 334 -31.01 12.03 3.12
CA LYS A 334 -31.94 10.95 2.77
C LYS A 334 -33.06 11.58 1.98
N GLU A 335 -32.89 11.69 0.67
CA GLU A 335 -34.02 11.97 -0.20
C GLU A 335 -35.07 10.86 -0.02
N PRO A 336 -36.35 11.21 0.21
CA PRO A 336 -37.39 10.22 0.35
C PRO A 336 -37.63 9.54 -1.00
N VAL A 337 -37.36 8.23 -1.04
CA VAL A 337 -37.70 7.37 -2.19
C VAL A 337 -39.21 7.47 -2.44
N SER A 338 -39.59 8.14 -3.54
CA SER A 338 -40.98 8.16 -3.99
C SER A 338 -41.38 6.77 -4.47
N VAL A 339 -42.34 6.16 -3.78
CA VAL A 339 -42.90 4.85 -4.16
C VAL A 339 -43.79 5.03 -5.40
N SER A 340 -43.21 4.73 -6.58
CA SER A 340 -43.97 4.59 -7.82
C SER A 340 -44.80 3.30 -7.78
N ARG A 341 -46.14 3.43 -7.84
CA ARG A 341 -47.09 2.32 -7.92
C ARG A 341 -46.81 1.39 -9.11
N PRO A 342 -47.05 0.07 -8.99
CA PRO A 342 -46.90 -0.84 -10.12
C PRO A 342 -48.06 -0.70 -11.10
N ILE A 343 -47.72 -0.52 -12.38
CA ILE A 343 -48.63 -0.64 -13.52
C ILE A 343 -49.00 -2.12 -13.68
N SER A 344 -50.30 -2.41 -13.55
CA SER A 344 -50.88 -3.72 -13.81
C SER A 344 -50.79 -4.07 -15.30
N LYS A 345 -50.21 -5.23 -15.62
CA LYS A 345 -50.37 -5.87 -16.93
C LYS A 345 -51.44 -6.97 -16.84
N PRO A 346 -52.34 -7.10 -17.83
CA PRO A 346 -53.37 -8.11 -17.82
C PRO A 346 -52.81 -9.49 -18.13
N ARG A 347 -53.31 -10.43 -17.34
CA ARG A 347 -53.25 -11.89 -17.45
C ARG A 347 -53.61 -12.35 -18.87
N ASN A 348 -52.78 -13.19 -19.47
CA ASN A 348 -53.28 -14.10 -20.51
C ASN A 348 -52.73 -15.51 -20.27
N GLN A 349 -53.69 -16.43 -20.11
CA GLN A 349 -53.50 -17.84 -19.84
C GLN A 349 -53.12 -18.56 -21.14
N SER A 350 -52.13 -19.45 -21.06
CA SER A 350 -52.15 -20.75 -21.74
C SER A 350 -50.94 -21.57 -21.27
N GLN A 351 -51.24 -22.61 -20.47
CA GLN A 351 -50.36 -23.78 -20.37
C GLN A 351 -50.68 -24.72 -21.55
N PRO A 352 -49.72 -25.57 -21.94
CA PRO A 352 -49.89 -26.96 -21.53
C PRO A 352 -48.59 -27.66 -21.08
N ASN A 353 -48.73 -28.39 -19.97
CA ASN A 353 -48.19 -29.71 -19.66
C ASN A 353 -47.00 -30.25 -20.46
N ILE A 354 -45.84 -30.42 -19.82
CA ILE A 354 -44.93 -31.54 -20.12
C ILE A 354 -44.45 -32.22 -18.83
N ARG A 355 -44.44 -33.55 -18.92
CA ARG A 355 -44.33 -34.60 -17.91
C ARG A 355 -43.00 -34.65 -17.15
N ILE A 356 -43.15 -35.06 -15.90
CA ILE A 356 -42.19 -35.64 -14.98
C ILE A 356 -41.48 -36.87 -15.61
N ARG A 357 -40.14 -36.93 -15.49
CA ARG A 357 -39.39 -38.19 -15.37
C ARG A 357 -38.24 -38.04 -14.37
N LYS A 358 -38.34 -38.75 -13.24
CA LYS A 358 -37.18 -39.21 -12.44
C LYS A 358 -36.69 -40.55 -13.02
N PRO A 359 -35.41 -40.88 -12.82
CA PRO A 359 -35.07 -42.04 -11.98
C PRO A 359 -33.96 -41.67 -10.98
N ALA A 360 -34.15 -41.95 -9.68
CA ALA A 360 -33.91 -43.22 -9.00
C ALA A 360 -32.43 -43.42 -8.62
N SER A 361 -32.22 -43.31 -7.32
CA SER A 361 -31.09 -43.73 -6.50
C SER A 361 -30.69 -45.18 -6.72
N THR A 362 -29.40 -45.51 -6.55
CA THR A 362 -29.00 -46.80 -5.98
C THR A 362 -27.78 -46.64 -5.08
N ILE A 363 -27.96 -47.19 -3.88
CA ILE A 363 -27.05 -47.32 -2.76
C ILE A 363 -26.06 -48.47 -3.04
N GLY A 364 -24.82 -48.34 -2.57
CA GLY A 364 -23.85 -49.43 -2.56
C GLY A 364 -22.78 -49.24 -1.49
N ILE A 365 -23.10 -49.65 -0.27
CA ILE A 365 -22.17 -49.82 0.86
C ILE A 365 -21.28 -51.05 0.60
N GLN A 366 -19.97 -50.97 0.82
CA GLN A 366 -19.26 -52.04 1.56
C GLN A 366 -17.92 -51.61 2.18
N ARG A 367 -17.80 -51.95 3.46
CA ARG A 367 -16.62 -51.92 4.34
C ARG A 367 -15.65 -53.06 4.01
N ASN A 368 -14.36 -52.85 4.27
CA ASN A 368 -13.40 -53.79 4.89
C ASN A 368 -12.11 -52.98 5.19
N ARG A 369 -11.70 -52.66 6.43
CA ARG A 369 -11.09 -53.49 7.49
C ARG A 369 -9.90 -54.35 7.03
N LEU A 370 -8.68 -53.92 7.38
CA LEU A 370 -7.71 -54.58 8.31
C LEU A 370 -6.24 -54.51 7.85
N ARG A 371 -5.38 -54.15 8.83
CA ARG A 371 -3.97 -54.58 9.08
C ARG A 371 -2.95 -54.21 7.99
N ARG A 372 -1.83 -53.55 8.29
CA ARG A 372 -0.86 -53.73 9.38
C ARG A 372 -0.28 -52.40 9.84
#